data_AF-A0A2H0E0I3-F1
#
_entry.id   AF-A0A2H0E0I3-F1
#
_cell.length_a   1.000
_cell.length_b   1.000
_cell.length_c   1.000
_cell.angle_alpha   90.00
_cell.angle_beta   90.00
_cell.angle_gamma   90.00
#
_symmetry.space_group_name_H-M   'P 1'
#
loop_
_entity.id
_entity.type
_entity.pdbx_description
1 polymer ?
#
loop_
_entity_poly.entity_id
_entity_poly.type
_entity_poly.pdbx_seq_one_letter_code
_entity_poly.pdbx_strand_id
1 'polypeptide(L)'
;MFCKHCGTAINDRAKFCTKCGEAVSDPVSAVGAIQAVEFKFSRTWLRSSVVIAVILTIFFGLIDGYGDGFADAFIGVVFLSAILAVLVTFVIKWRREGFALERSFNLTEEEMNKFKGLNGWLAVVGLALFISVGFSIYGIAESVSLFTSGAVEYVSNPTSDVYIPGYAGLLKFELILDMLFLLAGFYLIYLYFKRNKLFPKYYILFLVSGAIYMIIDYLIFTSFNFPFEVREEMNQLISEQGSEVARTVIGAIIWGTYMVKSKRVKATFIES
;
A
#
# COMPACT_ATOMS: atom_id res chain seq x y z
N MET A 1 -26.32 -20.68 33.07
CA MET A 1 -25.15 -21.61 33.14
C MET A 1 -25.04 -22.26 34.54
N PHE A 2 -24.21 -23.29 34.76
CA PHE A 2 -24.04 -23.94 36.08
C PHE A 2 -22.61 -23.84 36.60
N CYS A 3 -22.44 -23.66 37.92
CA CYS A 3 -21.13 -23.64 38.57
C CYS A 3 -20.43 -25.00 38.43
N LYS A 4 -19.19 -25.03 37.92
CA LYS A 4 -18.41 -26.29 37.83
C LYS A 4 -18.02 -26.88 39.19
N HIS A 5 -17.94 -26.05 40.24
CA HIS A 5 -17.53 -26.50 41.57
C HIS A 5 -18.72 -26.99 42.41
N CYS A 6 -19.85 -26.30 42.39
CA CYS A 6 -20.99 -26.62 43.27
C CYS A 6 -22.32 -26.91 42.55
N GLY A 7 -22.34 -26.91 41.22
CA GLY A 7 -23.51 -27.26 40.41
C GLY A 7 -24.68 -26.27 40.47
N THR A 8 -24.54 -25.13 41.15
CA THR A 8 -25.63 -24.16 41.30
C THR A 8 -25.84 -23.37 40.00
N ALA A 9 -27.10 -23.07 39.66
CA ALA A 9 -27.44 -22.23 38.52
C ALA A 9 -26.90 -20.80 38.73
N ILE A 10 -26.15 -20.30 37.74
CA ILE A 10 -25.56 -18.96 37.74
C ILE A 10 -26.19 -18.13 36.62
N ASN A 11 -26.45 -16.86 36.95
CA ASN A 11 -26.91 -15.83 36.01
C ASN A 11 -25.77 -15.42 35.05
N ASP A 12 -26.08 -15.15 33.79
CA ASP A 12 -25.11 -15.07 32.69
C ASP A 12 -24.13 -13.87 32.76
N ARG A 13 -24.22 -13.04 33.80
CA ARG A 13 -23.33 -11.89 34.07
C ARG A 13 -22.65 -11.90 35.45
N ALA A 14 -22.77 -12.98 36.21
CA ALA A 14 -22.19 -13.04 37.56
C ALA A 14 -20.69 -13.40 37.52
N LYS A 15 -19.84 -12.54 38.10
CA LYS A 15 -18.37 -12.75 38.18
C LYS A 15 -17.96 -13.84 39.18
N PHE A 16 -18.80 -14.08 40.19
CA PHE A 16 -18.55 -15.07 41.25
C PHE A 16 -19.80 -15.89 41.52
N CYS A 17 -19.62 -17.15 41.89
CA CYS A 17 -20.72 -17.99 42.36
C CYS A 17 -21.19 -17.49 43.74
N THR A 18 -22.47 -17.15 43.85
CA THR A 18 -23.08 -16.66 45.10
C THR A 18 -23.08 -17.70 46.23
N LYS A 19 -22.90 -18.98 45.90
CA LYS A 19 -22.94 -20.08 46.87
C LYS A 19 -21.56 -20.51 47.37
N CYS A 20 -20.58 -20.66 46.48
CA CYS A 20 -19.25 -21.18 46.83
C CYS A 20 -18.11 -20.17 46.69
N GLY A 21 -18.40 -18.95 46.23
CA GLY A 21 -17.39 -17.89 46.06
C GLY A 21 -16.45 -18.08 44.87
N GLU A 22 -16.52 -19.22 44.17
CA GLU A 22 -15.64 -19.53 43.04
C GLU A 22 -15.83 -18.53 41.90
N ALA A 23 -14.72 -18.05 41.33
CA ALA A 23 -14.75 -17.17 40.18
C ALA A 23 -15.33 -17.89 38.96
N VAL A 24 -16.29 -17.25 38.29
CA VAL A 24 -16.83 -17.80 37.05
C VAL A 24 -15.84 -17.45 35.95
N SER A 25 -15.21 -18.46 35.34
CA SER A 25 -14.34 -18.25 34.19
C SER A 25 -15.18 -17.72 33.03
N ASP A 26 -15.14 -16.41 32.80
CA ASP A 26 -15.72 -15.81 31.61
C ASP A 26 -15.12 -16.48 30.37
N PRO A 27 -15.92 -16.88 29.36
CA PRO A 27 -15.37 -17.24 28.05
C PRO A 27 -14.66 -16.03 27.37
N VAL A 28 -14.79 -14.83 27.95
CA VAL A 28 -14.16 -13.58 27.50
C VAL A 28 -12.66 -13.51 27.88
N SER A 29 -12.16 -14.35 28.78
CA SER A 29 -10.74 -14.35 29.16
C SER A 29 -9.83 -15.10 28.19
N ALA A 30 -10.38 -15.71 27.13
CA ALA A 30 -9.59 -16.17 25.98
C ALA A 30 -9.39 -15.05 24.94
N VAL A 31 -9.15 -13.80 25.39
CA VAL A 31 -8.38 -12.87 24.56
C VAL A 31 -6.97 -13.43 24.57
N GLY A 32 -6.72 -14.34 23.62
CA GLY A 32 -5.41 -14.91 23.37
C GLY A 32 -4.40 -13.79 23.43
N ALA A 33 -3.42 -13.96 24.31
CA ALA A 33 -2.22 -13.16 24.31
C ALA A 33 -1.82 -12.91 22.86
N ILE A 34 -1.47 -11.66 22.54
CA ILE A 34 -0.85 -11.32 21.27
C ILE A 34 0.41 -12.19 21.19
N GLN A 35 0.28 -13.39 20.63
CA GLN A 35 1.42 -14.12 20.12
C GLN A 35 1.85 -13.26 18.95
N ALA A 36 2.93 -12.51 19.17
CA ALA A 36 3.69 -11.93 18.08
C ALA A 36 3.95 -13.09 17.12
N VAL A 37 3.26 -13.09 15.99
CA VAL A 37 3.60 -13.99 14.90
C VAL A 37 5.01 -13.56 14.54
N GLU A 38 5.98 -14.35 14.96
CA GLU A 38 7.38 -14.13 14.66
C GLU A 38 7.46 -13.95 13.14
N PHE A 39 7.88 -12.76 12.71
CA PHE A 39 8.04 -12.46 11.30
C PHE A 39 9.23 -13.29 10.79
N LYS A 40 9.00 -14.58 10.52
CA LYS A 40 9.98 -15.45 9.88
C LYS A 40 10.06 -15.06 8.41
N PHE A 41 10.95 -14.10 8.16
CA PHE A 41 11.43 -13.76 6.84
C PHE A 41 12.02 -15.03 6.21
N SER A 42 11.25 -15.66 5.32
CA SER A 42 11.58 -16.99 4.81
C SER A 42 12.90 -16.93 4.02
N ARG A 43 13.89 -17.74 4.40
CA ARG A 43 15.19 -17.83 3.71
C ARG A 43 15.07 -18.15 2.21
N THR A 44 13.99 -18.81 1.79
CA THR A 44 13.67 -19.05 0.38
C THR A 44 13.30 -17.78 -0.38
N TRP A 45 12.70 -16.78 0.30
CA TRP A 45 12.31 -15.50 -0.28
C TRP A 45 13.52 -14.64 -0.64
N LEU A 46 14.49 -14.53 0.28
CA LEU A 46 15.75 -13.84 0.02
C LEU A 46 16.49 -14.51 -1.16
N ARG A 47 16.49 -15.85 -1.22
CA ARG A 47 17.17 -16.61 -2.26
C ARG A 47 16.55 -16.41 -3.64
N SER A 48 15.21 -16.44 -3.76
CA SER A 48 14.56 -16.26 -5.08
C SER A 48 14.71 -14.85 -5.63
N SER A 49 14.56 -13.82 -4.79
CA SER A 49 14.73 -12.42 -5.22
C SER A 49 16.18 -12.12 -5.60
N VAL A 50 17.15 -12.65 -4.84
CA VAL A 50 18.58 -12.52 -5.16
C VAL A 50 18.94 -13.28 -6.43
N VAL A 51 18.41 -14.50 -6.63
CA VAL A 51 18.67 -15.29 -7.84
C VAL A 51 18.08 -14.62 -9.09
N ILE A 52 16.86 -14.08 -9.02
CA ILE A 52 16.25 -13.35 -10.14
C ILE A 52 17.05 -12.06 -10.42
N ALA A 53 17.41 -11.31 -9.39
CA ALA A 53 18.25 -10.11 -9.55
C ALA A 53 19.59 -10.47 -10.21
N VAL A 54 20.30 -11.50 -9.72
CA VAL A 54 21.59 -11.96 -10.27
C VAL A 54 21.45 -12.47 -11.71
N ILE A 55 20.41 -13.22 -12.04
CA ILE A 55 20.17 -13.71 -13.42
C ILE A 55 19.91 -12.54 -14.36
N LEU A 56 19.12 -11.55 -13.95
CA LEU A 56 18.86 -10.36 -14.76
C LEU A 56 20.14 -9.53 -14.92
N THR A 57 20.95 -9.38 -13.85
CA THR A 57 22.25 -8.70 -13.93
C THR A 57 23.22 -9.41 -14.89
N ILE A 58 23.29 -10.75 -14.84
CA ILE A 58 24.16 -11.53 -15.74
C ILE A 58 23.65 -11.48 -17.17
N PHE A 59 22.34 -11.67 -17.38
CA PHE A 59 21.73 -11.67 -18.72
C PHE A 59 21.94 -10.33 -19.43
N PHE A 60 21.75 -9.21 -18.73
CA PHE A 60 21.92 -7.88 -19.32
C PHE A 60 23.38 -7.41 -19.35
N GLY A 61 24.23 -7.87 -18.42
CA GLY A 61 25.69 -7.64 -18.47
C GLY A 61 26.40 -8.41 -19.59
N LEU A 62 25.76 -9.44 -20.16
CA LEU A 62 26.25 -10.15 -21.36
C LEU A 62 25.78 -9.52 -22.68
N ILE A 63 24.87 -8.54 -22.62
CA ILE A 63 24.40 -7.77 -23.79
C ILE A 63 25.21 -6.46 -23.81
N ASP A 64 26.51 -6.57 -24.12
CA ASP A 64 27.45 -5.46 -24.31
C ASP A 64 27.05 -4.63 -25.55
N GLY A 65 26.15 -3.64 -25.41
CA GLY A 65 25.73 -2.87 -26.58
C GLY A 65 24.91 -1.60 -26.41
N TYR A 66 24.65 -1.10 -25.20
CA TYR A 66 23.84 0.12 -25.04
C TYR A 66 24.61 1.21 -24.30
N GLY A 67 25.00 2.25 -25.05
CA GLY A 67 25.77 3.40 -24.57
C GLY A 67 25.06 4.26 -23.52
N ASP A 68 25.91 5.00 -22.79
CA ASP A 68 25.86 6.22 -21.97
C ASP A 68 24.59 6.62 -21.17
N GLY A 69 23.43 6.00 -21.39
CA GLY A 69 22.19 6.24 -20.65
C GLY A 69 21.44 4.95 -20.25
N PHE A 70 21.97 3.76 -20.58
CA PHE A 70 21.32 2.48 -20.26
C PHE A 70 21.54 2.03 -18.81
N ALA A 71 22.65 2.41 -18.18
CA ALA A 71 22.89 2.12 -16.76
C ALA A 71 21.79 2.73 -15.86
N ASP A 72 21.27 3.90 -16.22
CA ASP A 72 20.19 4.59 -15.48
C ASP A 72 18.82 3.91 -15.70
N ALA A 73 18.56 3.42 -16.92
CA ALA A 73 17.37 2.61 -17.22
C ALA A 73 17.43 1.22 -16.57
N PHE A 74 18.62 0.64 -16.45
CA PHE A 74 18.86 -0.65 -15.81
C PHE A 74 18.53 -0.62 -14.32
N ILE A 75 18.91 0.45 -13.63
CA ILE A 75 18.51 0.69 -12.24
C ILE A 75 16.98 0.71 -12.11
N GLY A 76 16.29 1.46 -12.97
CA GLY A 76 14.82 1.52 -12.98
C GLY A 76 14.16 0.14 -13.17
N VAL A 77 14.66 -0.69 -14.09
CA VAL A 77 14.15 -2.06 -14.32
C VAL A 77 14.41 -2.97 -13.13
N VAL A 78 15.59 -2.89 -12.52
CA VAL A 78 15.92 -3.67 -11.32
C VAL A 78 15.03 -3.26 -10.16
N PHE A 79 14.82 -1.97 -9.92
CA PHE A 79 13.89 -1.48 -8.90
C PHE A 79 12.44 -1.85 -9.20
N LEU A 80 11.97 -1.74 -10.45
CA LEU A 80 10.63 -2.18 -10.86
C LEU A 80 10.43 -3.67 -10.60
N SER A 81 11.41 -4.49 -10.99
CA SER A 81 11.34 -5.94 -10.82
C SER A 81 11.40 -6.34 -9.34
N ALA A 82 12.16 -5.63 -8.51
CA ALA A 82 12.20 -5.82 -7.08
C ALA A 82 10.88 -5.41 -6.41
N ILE A 83 10.34 -4.25 -6.76
CA ILE A 83 9.04 -3.76 -6.26
C ILE A 83 7.93 -4.72 -6.69
N LEU A 84 7.87 -5.10 -7.96
CA LEU A 84 6.91 -6.08 -8.46
C LEU A 84 7.07 -7.44 -7.77
N ALA A 85 8.30 -7.92 -7.55
CA ALA A 85 8.53 -9.16 -6.83
C ALA A 85 8.05 -9.06 -5.37
N VAL A 86 8.28 -7.92 -4.71
CA VAL A 86 7.77 -7.64 -3.35
C VAL A 86 6.25 -7.57 -3.34
N LEU A 87 5.62 -6.85 -4.27
CA LEU A 87 4.16 -6.74 -4.38
C LEU A 87 3.53 -8.10 -4.70
N VAL A 88 4.10 -8.85 -5.64
CA VAL A 88 3.61 -10.18 -6.03
C VAL A 88 3.77 -11.17 -4.89
N THR A 89 4.93 -11.21 -4.22
CA THR A 89 5.11 -12.11 -3.08
C THR A 89 4.31 -11.69 -1.86
N PHE A 90 4.12 -10.39 -1.64
CA PHE A 90 3.19 -9.87 -0.64
C PHE A 90 1.77 -10.35 -0.98
N VAL A 91 1.27 -10.14 -2.20
CA VAL A 91 -0.05 -10.62 -2.65
C VAL A 91 -0.18 -12.14 -2.50
N ILE A 92 0.82 -12.93 -2.89
CA ILE A 92 0.81 -14.41 -2.80
C ILE A 92 0.79 -14.87 -1.35
N LYS A 93 1.69 -14.33 -0.51
CA LYS A 93 1.78 -14.69 0.90
C LYS A 93 0.53 -14.26 1.66
N TRP A 94 0.03 -13.07 1.34
CA TRP A 94 -1.18 -12.47 1.90
C TRP A 94 -2.46 -13.20 1.49
N ARG A 95 -2.50 -13.80 0.30
CA ARG A 95 -3.58 -14.68 -0.15
C ARG A 95 -3.54 -16.04 0.55
N ARG A 96 -2.36 -16.51 0.96
CA ARG A 96 -2.15 -17.83 1.60
C ARG A 96 -2.36 -17.82 3.11
N GLU A 97 -1.85 -16.81 3.82
CA GLU A 97 -1.79 -16.83 5.30
C GLU A 97 -3.05 -16.26 5.98
N GLY A 98 -3.95 -15.63 5.22
CA GLY A 98 -5.10 -14.92 5.77
C GLY A 98 -4.67 -13.59 6.41
N PHE A 99 -5.48 -12.55 6.25
CA PHE A 99 -5.13 -11.22 6.75
C PHE A 99 -5.77 -10.99 8.12
N ALA A 100 -5.19 -10.13 8.96
CA ALA A 100 -5.73 -9.78 10.28
C ALA A 100 -7.20 -9.30 10.27
N LEU A 101 -7.73 -8.91 9.11
CA LEU A 101 -9.16 -8.66 8.89
C LEU A 101 -10.07 -9.89 9.13
N GLU A 102 -9.58 -11.10 8.85
CA GLU A 102 -10.27 -12.37 9.09
C GLU A 102 -10.25 -12.79 10.56
N ARG A 103 -9.59 -12.02 11.45
CA ARG A 103 -9.77 -12.17 12.90
C ARG A 103 -11.22 -11.78 13.20
N SER A 104 -12.05 -12.81 13.38
CA SER A 104 -13.50 -12.76 13.53
C SER A 104 -13.89 -11.70 14.55
N PHE A 105 -14.40 -10.57 14.06
CA PHE A 105 -15.30 -9.79 14.89
C PHE A 105 -16.63 -10.52 14.78
N ASN A 106 -17.09 -11.10 15.88
CA ASN A 106 -18.44 -11.65 15.92
C ASN A 106 -19.41 -10.46 15.99
N LEU A 107 -19.74 -9.89 14.82
CA LEU A 107 -20.80 -8.90 14.71
C LEU A 107 -22.12 -9.61 14.98
N THR A 108 -23.00 -9.00 15.77
CA THR A 108 -24.37 -9.51 15.89
C THR A 108 -25.12 -9.27 14.58
N GLU A 109 -26.17 -10.06 14.31
CA GLU A 109 -27.01 -9.85 13.12
C GLU A 109 -27.58 -8.42 13.05
N GLU A 110 -27.91 -7.84 14.21
CA GLU A 110 -28.36 -6.45 14.32
C GLU A 110 -27.27 -5.47 13.89
N GLU A 111 -26.03 -5.67 14.32
CA GLU A 111 -24.89 -4.84 13.92
C GLU A 111 -24.58 -4.98 12.43
N MET A 112 -24.64 -6.21 11.90
CA MET A 112 -24.45 -6.46 10.47
C MET A 112 -25.49 -5.70 9.65
N ASN A 113 -26.79 -5.82 9.99
CA ASN A 113 -27.86 -5.11 9.30
C ASN A 113 -27.73 -3.58 9.42
N LYS A 114 -27.28 -3.08 10.57
CA LYS A 114 -27.07 -1.65 10.80
C LYS A 114 -25.92 -1.07 9.97
N PHE A 115 -24.82 -1.81 9.82
CA PHE A 115 -23.60 -1.28 9.23
C PHE A 115 -23.39 -1.65 7.76
N LYS A 116 -24.07 -2.67 7.24
CA LYS A 116 -23.95 -3.13 5.84
C LYS A 116 -24.29 -2.02 4.85
N GLY A 117 -23.44 -1.85 3.84
CA GLY A 117 -23.61 -0.90 2.74
C GLY A 117 -22.51 0.16 2.62
N LEU A 118 -22.56 0.94 1.54
CA LEU A 118 -21.55 1.92 1.14
C LEU A 118 -21.88 3.32 1.70
N ASN A 119 -22.00 3.46 3.02
CA ASN A 119 -22.48 4.68 3.68
C ASN A 119 -21.49 5.24 4.72
N GLY A 120 -21.75 6.47 5.19
CA GLY A 120 -20.94 7.12 6.23
C GLY A 120 -19.48 7.31 5.81
N TRP A 121 -18.53 7.06 6.72
CA TRP A 121 -17.09 7.15 6.44
C TRP A 121 -16.61 6.28 5.28
N LEU A 122 -17.32 5.19 4.95
CA LEU A 122 -16.96 4.37 3.79
C LEU A 122 -17.26 5.09 2.46
N ALA A 123 -18.31 5.92 2.42
CA ALA A 123 -18.60 6.75 1.24
C ALA A 123 -17.49 7.76 0.96
N VAL A 124 -16.86 8.31 2.02
CA VAL A 124 -15.70 9.21 1.89
C VAL A 124 -14.52 8.48 1.24
N VAL A 125 -14.27 7.22 1.61
CA VAL A 125 -13.24 6.41 0.95
C VAL A 125 -13.56 6.22 -0.53
N GLY A 126 -14.80 5.85 -0.85
CA GLY A 126 -15.23 5.69 -2.25
C GLY A 126 -15.02 6.97 -3.05
N LEU A 127 -15.45 8.12 -2.52
CA LEU A 127 -15.27 9.43 -3.15
C LEU A 127 -13.78 9.79 -3.32
N ALA A 128 -12.96 9.62 -2.28
CA ALA A 128 -11.53 9.86 -2.34
C ALA A 128 -10.85 9.01 -3.42
N LEU A 129 -11.28 7.75 -3.58
CA LEU A 129 -10.77 6.86 -4.62
C LEU A 129 -11.11 7.38 -6.03
N PHE A 130 -12.33 7.86 -6.28
CA PHE A 130 -12.68 8.50 -7.55
C PHE A 130 -11.86 9.77 -7.82
N ILE A 131 -11.73 10.64 -6.82
CA ILE A 131 -10.95 11.86 -6.92
C ILE A 131 -9.48 11.52 -7.23
N SER A 132 -8.92 10.51 -6.57
CA SER A 132 -7.54 10.06 -6.82
C SER A 132 -7.33 9.60 -8.26
N VAL A 133 -8.28 8.83 -8.83
CA VAL A 133 -8.21 8.40 -10.23
C VAL A 133 -8.26 9.61 -11.18
N GLY A 134 -9.09 10.62 -10.88
CA GLY A 134 -9.14 11.86 -11.64
C GLY A 134 -7.80 12.61 -11.63
N PHE A 135 -7.19 12.75 -10.45
CA PHE A 135 -5.86 13.36 -10.33
C PHE A 135 -4.77 12.55 -11.02
N SER A 136 -4.80 11.21 -10.94
CA SER A 136 -3.86 10.36 -11.66
C SER A 136 -3.97 10.54 -13.18
N ILE A 137 -5.17 10.65 -13.73
CA ILE A 137 -5.36 10.92 -15.17
C ILE A 137 -4.77 12.28 -15.54
N TYR A 138 -5.01 13.30 -14.72
CA TYR A 138 -4.44 14.64 -14.94
C TYR A 138 -2.91 14.62 -14.90
N GLY A 139 -2.30 14.01 -13.87
CA GLY A 139 -0.84 13.93 -13.73
C GLY A 139 -0.17 13.14 -14.87
N ILE A 140 -0.81 12.07 -15.35
CA ILE A 140 -0.36 11.34 -16.54
C ILE A 140 -0.43 12.23 -17.79
N ALA A 141 -1.50 13.00 -17.97
CA ALA A 141 -1.63 13.91 -19.11
C ALA A 141 -0.56 15.02 -19.08
N GLU A 142 -0.26 15.56 -17.90
CA GLU A 142 0.84 16.52 -17.70
C GLU A 142 2.20 15.90 -18.02
N SER A 143 2.46 14.69 -17.52
CA SER A 143 3.68 13.94 -17.82
C SER A 143 3.86 13.70 -19.31
N VAL A 144 2.79 13.27 -20.01
CA VAL A 144 2.81 13.10 -21.47
C VAL A 144 3.07 14.44 -22.17
N SER A 145 2.46 15.53 -21.71
CA SER A 145 2.69 16.87 -22.24
C SER A 145 4.18 17.26 -22.18
N LEU A 146 4.85 16.99 -21.05
CA LEU A 146 6.29 17.23 -20.87
C LEU A 146 7.15 16.47 -21.88
N PHE A 147 6.80 15.22 -22.20
CA PHE A 147 7.50 14.44 -23.22
C PHE A 147 7.26 14.98 -24.64
N THR A 148 6.08 15.54 -24.91
CA THR A 148 5.74 16.05 -26.25
C THR A 148 6.18 17.49 -26.50
N SER A 149 6.41 18.28 -25.45
CA SER A 149 6.77 19.70 -25.55
C SER A 149 8.24 19.95 -25.89
N GLY A 150 9.07 18.91 -25.90
CA GLY A 150 10.53 19.03 -26.04
C GLY A 150 11.25 19.38 -24.73
N ALA A 151 10.52 19.61 -23.63
CA ALA A 151 11.12 19.95 -22.33
C ALA A 151 12.04 18.84 -21.82
N VAL A 152 11.61 17.58 -21.93
CA VAL A 152 12.42 16.42 -21.52
C VAL A 152 13.70 16.28 -22.35
N GLU A 153 13.65 16.59 -23.65
CA GLU A 153 14.83 16.57 -24.52
C GLU A 153 15.82 17.67 -24.12
N TYR A 154 15.32 18.86 -23.79
CA TYR A 154 16.13 20.00 -23.37
C TYR A 154 16.91 19.72 -22.08
N VAL A 155 16.26 19.17 -21.05
CA VAL A 155 16.91 18.84 -19.76
C VAL A 155 17.76 17.57 -19.80
N SER A 156 17.68 16.79 -20.89
CA SER A 156 18.45 15.55 -21.06
C SER A 156 19.60 15.67 -22.05
N ASN A 157 19.77 16.84 -22.66
CA ASN A 157 20.84 17.10 -23.61
C ASN A 157 22.12 17.52 -22.85
N PRO A 158 23.25 16.79 -22.97
CA PRO A 158 24.51 17.15 -22.33
C PRO A 158 25.07 18.53 -22.74
N THR A 159 24.60 19.10 -23.86
CA THR A 159 25.00 20.45 -24.30
C THR A 159 24.09 21.56 -23.76
N SER A 160 23.02 21.20 -23.03
CA SER A 160 22.10 22.15 -22.40
C SER A 160 22.67 22.70 -21.10
N ASP A 161 22.37 23.95 -20.79
CA ASP A 161 22.74 24.60 -19.53
C ASP A 161 21.99 24.01 -18.32
N VAL A 162 20.82 23.39 -18.57
CA VAL A 162 19.99 22.73 -17.56
C VAL A 162 20.03 21.21 -17.68
N TYR A 163 21.14 20.64 -18.15
CA TYR A 163 21.30 19.19 -18.25
C TYR A 163 21.23 18.52 -16.87
N ILE A 164 20.35 17.53 -16.75
CA ILE A 164 20.20 16.70 -15.55
C ILE A 164 20.41 15.23 -15.95
N PRO A 165 21.58 14.63 -15.62
CA PRO A 165 21.88 13.24 -15.94
C PRO A 165 20.82 12.28 -15.39
N GLY A 166 20.28 11.38 -16.21
CA GLY A 166 19.33 10.35 -15.78
C GLY A 166 17.87 10.80 -15.58
N TYR A 167 17.58 12.11 -15.63
CA TYR A 167 16.24 12.64 -15.30
C TYR A 167 15.14 12.18 -16.27
N ALA A 168 15.40 12.15 -17.59
CA ALA A 168 14.44 11.56 -18.54
C ALA A 168 14.16 10.08 -18.30
N GLY A 169 15.13 9.33 -17.79
CA GLY A 169 14.94 7.93 -17.42
C GLY A 169 13.95 7.79 -16.27
N LEU A 170 14.13 8.63 -15.25
CA LEU A 170 13.24 8.73 -14.09
C LEU A 170 11.81 9.10 -14.50
N LEU A 171 11.61 10.16 -15.29
CA LEU A 171 10.28 10.59 -15.74
C LEU A 171 9.53 9.48 -16.51
N LYS A 172 10.25 8.68 -17.32
CA LYS A 172 9.63 7.55 -18.04
C LYS A 172 9.19 6.45 -17.08
N PHE A 173 9.99 6.21 -16.04
CA PHE A 173 9.69 5.23 -15.01
C PHE A 173 8.49 5.66 -14.15
N GLU A 174 8.44 6.92 -13.72
CA GLU A 174 7.31 7.53 -13.02
C GLU A 174 6.01 7.37 -13.83
N LEU A 175 6.03 7.72 -15.13
CA LEU A 175 4.87 7.58 -16.00
C LEU A 175 4.35 6.12 -16.07
N ILE A 176 5.24 5.13 -16.10
CA ILE A 176 4.85 3.71 -16.09
C ILE A 176 4.19 3.34 -14.75
N LEU A 177 4.76 3.80 -13.64
CA LEU A 177 4.20 3.55 -12.31
C LEU A 177 2.85 4.24 -12.12
N ASP A 178 2.70 5.49 -12.57
CA ASP A 178 1.45 6.22 -12.49
C ASP A 178 0.34 5.52 -13.28
N MET A 179 0.65 5.00 -14.47
CA MET A 179 -0.28 4.16 -15.24
C MET A 179 -0.68 2.89 -14.48
N LEU A 180 0.28 2.22 -13.81
CA LEU A 180 0.01 1.04 -12.99
C LEU A 180 -0.91 1.37 -11.80
N PHE A 181 -0.62 2.47 -11.09
CA PHE A 181 -1.45 2.96 -9.98
C PHE A 181 -2.85 3.38 -10.46
N LEU A 182 -2.97 3.97 -11.65
CA LEU A 182 -4.25 4.30 -12.26
C LEU A 182 -5.10 3.04 -12.49
N LEU A 183 -4.51 2.00 -13.09
CA LEU A 183 -5.19 0.71 -13.32
C LEU A 183 -5.59 0.05 -11.98
N ALA A 184 -4.72 0.11 -10.97
CA ALA A 184 -5.03 -0.37 -9.63
C ALA A 184 -6.21 0.41 -9.01
N GLY A 185 -6.26 1.73 -9.20
CA GLY A 185 -7.36 2.60 -8.78
C GLY A 185 -8.69 2.18 -9.40
N PHE A 186 -8.74 1.98 -10.72
CA PHE A 186 -9.94 1.46 -11.41
C PHE A 186 -10.36 0.09 -10.89
N TYR A 187 -9.42 -0.82 -10.67
CA TYR A 187 -9.71 -2.14 -10.10
C TYR A 187 -10.29 -2.04 -8.68
N LEU A 188 -9.78 -1.12 -7.86
CA LEU A 188 -10.32 -0.87 -6.53
C LEU A 188 -11.74 -0.29 -6.58
N ILE A 189 -12.02 0.62 -7.51
CA ILE A 189 -13.39 1.14 -7.73
C ILE A 189 -14.32 -0.02 -8.08
N TYR A 190 -13.92 -0.90 -8.99
CA TYR A 190 -14.67 -2.10 -9.32
C TYR A 190 -14.94 -2.98 -8.08
N LEU A 191 -13.91 -3.28 -7.28
CA LEU A 191 -14.06 -4.09 -6.07
C LEU A 191 -14.94 -3.42 -5.02
N TYR A 192 -14.87 -2.09 -4.90
CA TYR A 192 -15.67 -1.29 -3.98
C TYR A 192 -17.17 -1.43 -4.27
N PHE A 193 -17.59 -1.23 -5.52
CA PHE A 193 -19.00 -1.37 -5.90
C PHE A 193 -19.48 -2.81 -5.91
N LYS A 194 -18.60 -3.76 -6.26
CA LYS A 194 -18.89 -5.19 -6.16
C LYS A 194 -19.04 -5.66 -4.71
N ARG A 195 -18.72 -4.82 -3.71
CA ARG A 195 -18.69 -5.17 -2.28
C ARG A 195 -17.85 -6.43 -2.03
N ASN A 196 -16.75 -6.56 -2.76
CA ASN A 196 -15.92 -7.75 -2.70
C ASN A 196 -15.04 -7.74 -1.44
N LYS A 197 -14.93 -8.87 -0.74
CA LYS A 197 -14.02 -9.08 0.41
C LYS A 197 -12.55 -8.76 0.15
N LEU A 198 -12.17 -8.72 -1.12
CA LEU A 198 -10.85 -8.34 -1.57
C LEU A 198 -10.58 -6.83 -1.48
N PHE A 199 -11.62 -5.98 -1.56
CA PHE A 199 -11.48 -4.53 -1.59
C PHE A 199 -10.64 -3.99 -0.42
N PRO A 200 -10.96 -4.28 0.87
CA PRO A 200 -10.20 -3.70 1.98
C PRO A 200 -8.73 -4.11 1.96
N LYS A 201 -8.43 -5.33 1.50
CA LYS A 201 -7.05 -5.86 1.42
C LYS A 201 -6.25 -5.13 0.33
N TYR A 202 -6.78 -5.05 -0.88
CA TYR A 202 -6.08 -4.37 -1.98
C TYR A 202 -6.03 -2.86 -1.78
N TYR A 203 -7.02 -2.26 -1.10
CA TYR A 203 -6.98 -0.83 -0.78
C TYR A 203 -5.85 -0.50 0.20
N ILE A 204 -5.64 -1.32 1.24
CA ILE A 204 -4.48 -1.16 2.13
C ILE A 204 -3.17 -1.32 1.35
N LEU A 205 -3.07 -2.33 0.48
CA LEU A 205 -1.89 -2.53 -0.35
C LEU A 205 -1.62 -1.30 -1.24
N PHE A 206 -2.66 -0.74 -1.86
CA PHE A 206 -2.57 0.46 -2.68
C PHE A 206 -2.05 1.65 -1.87
N LEU A 207 -2.59 1.90 -0.68
CA LEU A 207 -2.12 2.98 0.21
C LEU A 207 -0.66 2.81 0.61
N VAL A 208 -0.27 1.61 1.03
CA VAL A 208 1.11 1.34 1.47
C VAL A 208 2.08 1.43 0.29
N SER A 209 1.71 0.90 -0.87
CA SER A 209 2.54 0.96 -2.07
C SER A 209 2.71 2.41 -2.54
N GLY A 210 1.63 3.20 -2.51
CA GLY A 210 1.66 4.62 -2.86
C GLY A 210 2.54 5.42 -1.91
N ALA A 211 2.46 5.16 -0.60
CA ALA A 211 3.33 5.80 0.38
C ALA A 211 4.81 5.43 0.17
N ILE A 212 5.12 4.15 -0.09
CA ILE A 212 6.48 3.70 -0.37
C ILE A 212 7.01 4.34 -1.66
N TYR A 213 6.19 4.34 -2.73
CA TYR A 213 6.53 4.97 -3.99
C TYR A 213 6.89 6.45 -3.78
N MET A 214 6.02 7.21 -3.10
CA MET A 214 6.23 8.62 -2.88
C MET A 214 7.48 8.93 -2.04
N ILE A 215 7.82 8.08 -1.06
CA ILE A 215 9.06 8.20 -0.29
C ILE A 215 10.28 7.95 -1.19
N ILE A 216 10.26 6.87 -1.98
CA ILE A 216 11.37 6.53 -2.89
C ILE A 216 11.57 7.64 -3.91
N ASP A 217 10.49 8.11 -4.51
CA ASP A 217 10.47 9.20 -5.47
C ASP A 217 11.11 10.47 -4.91
N TYR A 218 10.65 10.91 -3.73
CA TYR A 218 11.23 12.05 -3.01
C TYR A 218 12.73 11.88 -2.70
N LEU A 219 13.15 10.69 -2.25
CA LEU A 219 14.55 10.40 -1.95
C LEU A 219 15.42 10.41 -3.21
N ILE A 220 14.90 9.91 -4.33
CA ILE A 220 15.58 9.95 -5.62
C ILE A 220 15.67 11.40 -6.09
N PHE A 221 14.57 12.13 -6.09
CA PHE A 221 14.51 13.53 -6.55
C PHE A 221 15.46 14.44 -5.77
N THR A 222 15.49 14.31 -4.43
CA THR A 222 16.42 15.06 -3.57
C THR A 222 17.89 14.65 -3.70
N SER A 223 18.19 13.51 -4.31
CA SER A 223 19.56 13.07 -4.58
C SER A 223 20.17 13.69 -5.84
N PHE A 224 19.36 14.32 -6.69
CA PHE A 224 19.85 14.99 -7.90
C PHE A 224 20.63 16.27 -7.57
N ASN A 225 21.73 16.46 -8.29
CA ASN A 225 22.47 17.71 -8.28
C ASN A 225 21.93 18.63 -9.37
N PHE A 226 21.00 19.50 -9.00
CA PHE A 226 20.41 20.46 -9.94
C PHE A 226 21.39 21.60 -10.32
N PRO A 227 21.47 21.97 -11.61
CA PRO A 227 22.19 23.15 -12.11
C PRO A 227 21.75 24.44 -11.40
N PHE A 228 22.62 25.45 -11.38
CA PHE A 228 22.37 26.69 -10.65
C PHE A 228 21.12 27.43 -11.16
N GLU A 229 20.91 27.38 -12.47
CA GLU A 229 19.85 28.03 -13.24
C GLU A 229 18.45 27.61 -12.78
N VAL A 230 18.27 26.36 -12.37
CA VAL A 230 16.98 25.78 -11.96
C VAL A 230 16.93 25.42 -10.47
N ARG A 231 18.03 25.63 -9.73
CA ARG A 231 18.16 25.16 -8.35
C ARG A 231 17.08 25.70 -7.42
N GLU A 232 16.74 26.98 -7.54
CA GLU A 232 15.74 27.60 -6.67
C GLU A 232 14.34 27.02 -6.92
N GLU A 233 13.95 26.88 -8.19
CA GLU A 233 12.68 26.26 -8.58
C GLU A 233 12.60 24.81 -8.09
N MET A 234 13.68 24.04 -8.24
CA MET A 234 13.75 22.65 -7.78
C MET A 234 13.70 22.53 -6.26
N ASN A 235 14.34 23.45 -5.52
CA ASN A 235 14.27 23.47 -4.06
C ASN A 235 12.84 23.72 -3.53
N GLN A 236 12.08 24.57 -4.22
CA GLN A 236 10.67 24.81 -3.89
C GLN A 236 9.85 23.54 -4.13
N LEU A 237 10.03 22.88 -5.28
CA LEU A 237 9.37 21.62 -5.59
C LEU A 237 9.72 20.51 -4.58
N ILE A 238 10.98 20.41 -4.16
CA ILE A 238 11.42 19.47 -3.11
C ILE A 238 10.64 19.71 -1.80
N SER A 239 10.50 20.96 -1.38
CA SER A 239 9.79 21.31 -0.14
C SER A 239 8.30 20.93 -0.21
N GLU A 240 7.65 21.24 -1.33
CA GLU A 240 6.25 20.88 -1.59
C GLU A 240 6.05 19.37 -1.61
N GLN A 241 6.91 18.64 -2.35
CA GLN A 241 6.86 17.19 -2.45
C GLN A 241 7.08 16.52 -1.09
N GLY A 242 8.00 17.03 -0.26
CA GLY A 242 8.21 16.53 1.11
C GLY A 242 6.97 16.67 2.00
N SER A 243 6.21 17.75 1.82
CA SER A 243 4.93 17.94 2.52
C SER A 243 3.87 16.94 2.05
N GLU A 244 3.83 16.65 0.75
CA GLU A 244 2.92 15.66 0.18
C GLU A 244 3.26 14.22 0.61
N VAL A 245 4.54 13.86 0.72
CA VAL A 245 4.99 12.58 1.30
C VAL A 245 4.42 12.40 2.70
N ALA A 246 4.54 13.43 3.55
CA ALA A 246 4.04 13.38 4.92
C ALA A 246 2.52 13.18 4.97
N ARG A 247 1.76 13.91 4.13
CA ARG A 247 0.29 13.78 4.01
C ARG A 247 -0.11 12.38 3.56
N THR A 248 0.58 11.82 2.57
CA THR A 248 0.32 10.48 2.04
C THR A 248 0.56 9.39 3.09
N VAL A 249 1.65 9.47 3.85
CA VAL A 249 1.93 8.53 4.94
C VAL A 249 0.87 8.59 6.04
N ILE A 250 0.51 9.81 6.48
CA ILE A 250 -0.54 10.01 7.49
C ILE A 250 -1.88 9.47 6.98
N GLY A 251 -2.25 9.78 5.73
CA GLY A 251 -3.45 9.28 5.08
C GLY A 251 -3.47 7.75 5.02
N ALA A 252 -2.36 7.12 4.63
CA ALA A 252 -2.23 5.66 4.58
C ALA A 252 -2.43 5.02 5.95
N ILE A 253 -1.90 5.61 7.02
CA ILE A 253 -2.09 5.12 8.41
C ILE A 253 -3.55 5.22 8.83
N ILE A 254 -4.18 6.39 8.62
CA ILE A 254 -5.57 6.64 9.02
C ILE A 254 -6.50 5.67 8.29
N TRP A 255 -6.43 5.66 6.96
CA TRP A 255 -7.34 4.87 6.14
C TRP A 255 -7.02 3.37 6.19
N GLY A 256 -5.75 2.99 6.29
CA GLY A 256 -5.35 1.62 6.52
C GLY A 256 -5.88 1.08 7.84
N THR A 257 -5.76 1.85 8.93
CA THR A 257 -6.31 1.49 10.24
C THR A 257 -7.83 1.40 10.20
N TYR A 258 -8.50 2.35 9.53
CA TYR A 258 -9.94 2.33 9.33
C TYR A 258 -10.39 1.04 8.61
N MET A 259 -9.70 0.65 7.54
CA MET A 259 -10.00 -0.60 6.82
C MET A 259 -9.92 -1.83 7.72
N VAL A 260 -8.93 -1.90 8.62
CA VAL A 260 -8.74 -3.05 9.51
C VAL A 260 -9.74 -3.09 10.67
N LYS A 261 -10.02 -1.95 11.29
CA LYS A 261 -10.77 -1.90 12.57
C LYS A 261 -12.26 -1.59 12.43
N SER A 262 -12.71 -1.05 11.30
CA SER A 262 -14.09 -0.59 11.13
C SER A 262 -15.09 -1.75 11.06
N LYS A 263 -16.08 -1.75 11.97
CA LYS A 263 -17.24 -2.67 11.92
C LYS A 263 -17.98 -2.57 10.58
N ARG A 264 -18.06 -1.35 10.03
CA ARG A 264 -18.71 -1.08 8.73
C ARG A 264 -17.99 -1.76 7.57
N VAL A 265 -16.67 -1.70 7.52
CA VAL A 265 -15.90 -2.36 6.47
C VAL A 265 -16.12 -3.88 6.53
N LYS A 266 -16.14 -4.45 7.73
CA LYS A 266 -16.40 -5.89 7.92
C LYS A 266 -17.81 -6.30 7.49
N ALA A 267 -18.84 -5.58 7.97
CA ALA A 267 -20.23 -5.84 7.60
C ALA A 267 -20.50 -5.68 6.09
N THR A 268 -19.79 -4.76 5.41
CA THR A 268 -20.02 -4.47 3.99
C THR A 268 -19.27 -5.38 3.04
N PHE A 269 -18.06 -5.85 3.39
CA PHE A 269 -17.21 -6.58 2.45
C PHE A 269 -16.88 -8.01 2.89
N ILE A 270 -16.93 -8.34 4.18
CA ILE A 270 -16.42 -9.63 4.69
C ILE A 270 -17.57 -10.57 5.02
N GLU A 271 -18.56 -10.09 5.76
CA GLU A 271 -19.73 -10.88 6.20
C GLU A 271 -20.96 -10.64 5.32
N SER A 272 -20.77 -10.06 4.13
CA SER A 272 -21.83 -9.58 3.24
C SER A 272 -22.42 -10.64 2.34
#